data_AF-A0A3C2CHH4-F1
#
_entry.id   AF-A0A3C2CHH4-F1
#
_cell.length_a   1.000
_cell.length_b   1.000
_cell.length_c   1.000
_cell.angle_alpha   90.00
_cell.angle_beta   90.00
_cell.angle_gamma   90.00
#
_symmetry.space_group_name_H-M   'P 1'
#
loop_
_entity.id
_entity.type
_entity.pdbx_description
1 polymer ?
#
loop_
_entity_poly.entity_id
_entity_poly.type
_entity_poly.pdbx_seq_one_letter_code
_entity_poly.pdbx_strand_id
1 'polypeptide(L)' 'SGIKASLSDLQKVCESKERDFSEISIIPFGTVPDQGKLDYFEELGVDEVILRVPAGPREHVLETLDSYVSFLK' A
#
# COMPACT_ATOMS: atom_id res chain seq x y z
N SER A 1 8.97 -11.64 -8.74
CA SER A 1 8.59 -11.53 -7.31
C SER A 1 8.04 -10.13 -7.07
N GLY A 2 7.29 -9.93 -5.98
CA GLY A 2 6.67 -8.64 -5.65
C GLY A 2 5.14 -8.68 -5.70
N ILE A 3 4.52 -7.55 -5.36
CA ILE A 3 3.07 -7.46 -5.14
C ILE A 3 2.25 -7.88 -6.38
N LYS A 4 2.61 -7.41 -7.58
CA LYS A 4 1.89 -7.73 -8.82
C LYS A 4 1.79 -9.23 -9.10
N ALA A 5 2.91 -9.95 -8.95
CA ALA A 5 2.90 -11.41 -9.11
C ALA A 5 2.07 -12.10 -8.03
N SER A 6 2.14 -11.60 -6.79
CA SER A 6 1.43 -12.17 -5.64
C SER A 6 -0.09 -11.96 -5.72
N LEU A 7 -0.55 -10.85 -6.30
CA LEU A 7 -1.98 -10.57 -6.55
C LEU A 7 -2.59 -11.60 -7.49
N SER A 8 -1.90 -11.92 -8.60
CA SER A 8 -2.36 -12.95 -9.54
C SER A 8 -2.47 -14.33 -8.90
N ASP A 9 -1.56 -14.69 -7.99
CA ASP A 9 -1.62 -15.97 -7.29
C ASP A 9 -2.71 -15.98 -6.22
N LEU A 10 -2.90 -14.86 -5.50
CA LEU A 10 -3.99 -14.72 -4.54
C LEU A 10 -5.36 -14.81 -5.22
N GLN A 11 -5.53 -14.20 -6.39
CA GLN A 11 -6.76 -14.29 -7.17
C GLN A 11 -7.12 -15.75 -7.49
N LYS A 12 -6.17 -16.53 -8.01
CA LYS A 12 -6.38 -17.97 -8.30
C LYS A 12 -6.77 -18.75 -7.04
N VAL A 13 -6.16 -18.43 -5.90
CA VAL A 13 -6.50 -19.07 -4.62
C VAL A 13 -7.93 -18.72 -4.20
N CYS A 14 -8.34 -17.45 -4.30
CA CYS A 14 -9.72 -17.04 -4.02
C CYS A 14 -10.72 -17.77 -4.91
N GLU A 15 -10.48 -17.81 -6.22
CA GLU A 15 -11.32 -18.54 -7.19
C GLU A 15 -11.43 -20.03 -6.84
N SER A 16 -10.32 -20.69 -6.47
CA SER A 16 -10.32 -22.11 -6.06
C SER A 16 -11.09 -22.39 -4.75
N LYS A 17 -11.43 -21.33 -4.01
CA LYS A 17 -12.16 -21.38 -2.75
C LYS A 17 -13.54 -20.75 -2.84
N GLU A 18 -14.01 -20.44 -4.05
CA GLU A 18 -15.30 -19.78 -4.30
C GLU A 18 -15.42 -18.45 -3.53
N ARG A 19 -14.30 -17.73 -3.37
CA ARG A 19 -14.25 -16.40 -2.78
C ARG A 19 -14.15 -15.35 -3.87
N ASP A 20 -14.98 -14.30 -3.78
CA ASP A 20 -14.86 -13.14 -4.66
C ASP A 20 -13.57 -12.37 -4.32
N PHE A 21 -12.69 -12.23 -5.30
CA PHE A 21 -11.43 -11.50 -5.13
C PHE A 21 -11.67 -9.99 -4.98
N SER A 22 -12.76 -9.46 -5.53
CA SER A 22 -13.11 -8.04 -5.41
C SER A 22 -13.52 -7.63 -3.99
N GLU A 23 -13.87 -8.59 -3.13
CA GLU A 23 -14.12 -8.37 -1.70
C GLU A 23 -12.84 -8.37 -0.85
N ILE A 24 -11.66 -8.61 -1.46
CA ILE A 24 -10.38 -8.69 -0.75
C ILE A 24 -9.65 -7.34 -0.81
N SER A 25 -9.51 -6.68 0.34
CA SER A 25 -8.65 -5.49 0.46
C SER A 25 -7.18 -5.88 0.63
N ILE A 26 -6.30 -5.25 -0.16
CA ILE A 26 -4.86 -5.41 -0.06
C ILE A 26 -4.26 -4.09 0.42
N ILE A 27 -3.59 -4.11 1.57
CA ILE A 27 -3.05 -2.90 2.21
C ILE A 27 -1.54 -3.07 2.43
N PRO A 28 -0.67 -2.51 1.56
CA PRO A 28 0.76 -2.49 1.80
C PRO A 28 1.09 -1.74 3.08
N PHE A 29 1.84 -2.39 3.97
CA PHE A 29 2.22 -1.84 5.27
C PHE A 29 3.71 -1.47 5.32
N GLY A 30 4.00 -0.28 5.86
CA GLY A 30 5.38 0.19 6.06
C GLY A 30 6.04 0.71 4.78
N THR A 31 5.24 1.19 3.83
CA THR A 31 5.73 1.77 2.58
C THR A 31 6.51 3.06 2.85
N VAL A 32 7.74 3.14 2.32
CA VAL A 32 8.43 4.43 2.18
C VAL A 32 7.78 5.19 1.03
N PRO A 33 7.21 6.38 1.28
CA PRO A 33 6.46 7.07 0.26
C PRO A 33 7.39 7.55 -0.86
N ASP A 34 6.89 7.37 -2.07
CA ASP A 34 7.45 7.79 -3.34
C ASP A 34 6.27 7.87 -4.30
N GLN A 35 6.11 8.98 -5.03
CA GLN A 35 4.89 9.21 -5.83
C GLN A 35 4.69 8.10 -6.88
N GLY A 36 5.76 7.74 -7.60
CA GLY A 36 5.68 6.69 -8.61
C GLY A 36 5.30 5.32 -8.03
N LYS A 37 5.71 5.04 -6.78
CA LYS A 37 5.28 3.82 -6.08
C LYS A 37 3.80 3.83 -5.68
N LEU A 38 3.28 4.99 -5.25
CA LEU A 38 1.87 5.14 -4.91
C LEU A 38 0.99 5.03 -6.15
N ASP A 39 1.38 5.67 -7.25
CA ASP A 39 0.71 5.57 -8.55
C ASP A 39 0.70 4.11 -9.05
N TYR A 40 1.84 3.42 -8.90
CA TYR A 40 1.93 2.00 -9.23
C TYR A 40 1.00 1.10 -8.39
N PHE A 41 0.77 1.42 -7.12
CA PHE A 41 -0.18 0.69 -6.29
C PHE A 41 -1.63 0.95 -6.73
N GLU A 42 -1.97 2.18 -7.05
CA GLU A 42 -3.28 2.54 -7.60
C GLU A 42 -3.57 1.80 -8.92
N GLU A 43 -2.61 1.73 -9.84
CA GLU A 43 -2.72 0.95 -11.09
C GLU A 43 -2.98 -0.54 -10.85
N LEU A 44 -2.59 -1.07 -9.69
CA LEU A 44 -2.83 -2.46 -9.29
C LEU A 44 -4.16 -2.66 -8.55
N GLY A 45 -4.96 -1.61 -8.36
CA GLY A 45 -6.22 -1.64 -7.62
C GLY A 45 -6.06 -1.67 -6.11
N VAL A 46 -4.94 -1.14 -5.59
CA VAL A 46 -4.74 -0.95 -4.15
C VAL A 46 -5.30 0.40 -3.75
N ASP A 47 -6.39 0.39 -2.98
CA ASP A 47 -7.10 1.60 -2.54
C ASP A 47 -6.53 2.21 -1.25
N GLU A 48 -5.72 1.46 -0.48
CA GLU A 48 -5.18 1.90 0.80
C GLU A 48 -3.71 1.47 0.97
N VAL A 49 -2.87 2.39 1.47
CA VAL A 49 -1.45 2.14 1.77
C VAL A 49 -1.10 2.74 3.13
N ILE A 50 -0.44 1.96 4.00
CA ILE A 50 0.06 2.45 5.28
C ILE A 50 1.52 2.86 5.12
N LEU A 51 1.77 4.16 5.16
CA LEU A 51 3.11 4.74 5.07
C LEU A 51 3.91 4.51 6.35
N ARG A 52 5.22 4.29 6.19
CA ARG A 52 6.13 4.12 7.33
C ARG A 52 6.49 5.47 7.93
N VAL A 53 6.13 5.68 9.19
CA VAL A 53 6.66 6.78 10.00
C VAL A 53 7.88 6.29 10.79
N PRO A 54 9.05 6.93 10.68
CA PRO A 54 10.22 6.54 11.45
C PRO A 54 10.00 6.79 12.95
N ALA A 55 10.51 5.90 13.80
CA ALA A 55 10.52 6.12 15.23
C ALA A 55 11.57 7.17 15.59
N GLY A 56 11.25 8.09 16.50
CA GLY A 56 12.16 9.15 16.93
C GLY A 56 11.49 10.16 17.88
N PRO A 57 12.18 11.27 18.19
CA PRO A 57 11.58 12.39 18.91
C PRO A 57 10.34 12.91 18.20
N ARG A 58 9.44 13.52 18.97
CA ARG A 58 8.17 14.08 18.48
C ARG A 58 8.39 14.99 17.28
N GLU A 59 9.39 15.85 17.34
CA GLU A 59 9.68 16.87 16.32
C GLU A 59 10.00 16.20 14.99
N HIS A 60 10.82 15.15 15.00
CA HIS A 60 11.18 14.40 13.79
C HIS A 60 9.99 13.64 13.18
N VAL A 61 9.12 13.09 14.05
CA VAL A 61 7.89 12.44 13.61
C VAL A 61 6.94 13.45 12.96
N LEU A 62 6.75 14.61 13.57
CA LEU A 62 5.89 15.67 13.03
C LEU A 62 6.42 16.22 11.70
N GLU A 63 7.72 16.53 11.60
CA GLU A 63 8.34 16.94 10.34
C GLU A 63 8.15 15.90 9.23
N THR A 64 8.24 14.62 9.57
CA THR A 64 8.00 13.54 8.60
C THR A 64 6.53 13.52 8.16
N LEU A 65 5.58 13.64 9.08
CA LEU A 65 4.16 13.68 8.75
C LEU A 65 3.81 14.90 7.89
N ASP A 66 4.38 16.07 8.19
CA ASP A 66 4.21 17.29 7.39
C ASP A 66 4.76 17.09 5.97
N SER A 67 5.89 16.39 5.82
CA SER A 67 6.44 16.05 4.50
C SER A 67 5.53 15.14 3.69
N TYR A 68 4.62 14.39 4.32
CA TYR A 68 3.71 13.47 3.63
C TYR A 68 2.48 14.16 3.07
N VAL A 69 2.23 15.42 3.41
CA VAL A 69 1.12 16.22 2.85
C VAL A 69 1.17 16.26 1.32
N SER A 70 2.37 16.21 0.72
CA SER A 70 2.53 16.20 -0.75
C SER A 70 1.96 14.95 -1.44
N PHE A 71 1.68 13.87 -0.69
CA PHE A 71 1.11 12.63 -1.20
C PHE A 71 -0.41 12.54 -0.99
N LEU A 72 -1.01 13.52 -0.29
CA LEU A 72 -2.46 13.61 -0.18
C LEU A 72 -3.04 14.07 -1.52
N LYS A 73 -4.12 13.42 -1.95
CA LYS A 73 -4.90 13.80 -3.13
C LYS A 73 -5.99 14.80 -2.76
#